data_AF-A0AAV3F024-F1
#
_entry.id   AF-A0AAV3F024-F1
#
_cell.length_a   1.000
_cell.length_b   1.000
_cell.length_c   1.000
_cell.angle_alpha   90.00
_cell.angle_beta   90.00
_cell.angle_gamma   90.00
#
_symmetry.space_group_name_H-M   'P 1'
#
loop_
_entity.id
_entity.type
_entity.pdbx_description
1 polymer ?
#
loop_
_entity_poly.entity_id
_entity_poly.type
_entity_poly.pdbx_seq_one_letter_code
_entity_poly.pdbx_strand_id
1 'polypeptide(L)'
;EGLTNVNKPVTDNSIVIADKNGVLKQTSAKNLIEDAVEAGNLEAKALTTDGVIVIGTDSTSTTVLADNSLLADVKLNIGKDKITADHIATGAVTSDEILDGTIKPEDMESAGESKVLVTGADGQVQWIDQSTLNNKDTFTGNAPISIVEGSTNTTGGKDYVIQIADANGTTAGVTKQAEVDPTILFKDGVASVNVENIAKTQGKALTSGSISVIGGEKALLDATTIEVTGGKNKGDVLVTTDVTLKGADGKDVIGADNKPVYITEWVNPKDFVSGTVTAKNGITVVNDKDGNSEFKLGGALTEATVIDTKENTLAIANMDSVEKGKVLENNLVIADANGVLKQTSAKNLIEDVITDGKLEAKDLTSQSIIVKGGDNSLLKDTNLEIKGGTSEGQVLV
;
A
#
# COMPACT_ATOMS: atom_id res chain seq x y z
N GLU A 1 99.20 85.19 -62.79
CA GLU A 1 99.46 85.66 -61.41
C GLU A 1 98.10 85.97 -60.78
N GLY A 2 97.76 85.44 -59.61
CA GLY A 2 96.49 85.83 -58.99
C GLY A 2 95.81 84.88 -58.01
N LEU A 3 96.40 83.73 -57.64
CA LEU A 3 95.97 83.02 -56.43
C LEU A 3 97.03 83.24 -55.36
N THR A 4 96.85 84.29 -54.56
CA THR A 4 97.60 84.48 -53.32
C THR A 4 97.12 83.43 -52.31
N ASN A 5 98.08 82.76 -51.67
CA ASN A 5 97.85 81.72 -50.67
C ASN A 5 96.81 82.14 -49.64
N VAL A 6 95.95 81.21 -49.25
CA VAL A 6 95.01 81.38 -48.13
C VAL A 6 95.83 81.72 -46.89
N ASN A 7 95.59 82.89 -46.30
CA ASN A 7 96.51 83.54 -45.35
C ASN A 7 96.64 82.82 -43.99
N LYS A 8 95.97 81.67 -43.80
CA LYS A 8 96.04 80.82 -42.61
C LYS A 8 95.87 79.35 -43.01
N PRO A 9 96.61 78.42 -42.37
CA PRO A 9 96.46 76.99 -42.63
C PRO A 9 95.02 76.53 -42.32
N VAL A 10 94.47 75.68 -43.19
CA VAL A 10 93.15 75.07 -43.03
C VAL A 10 93.25 74.04 -41.89
N THR A 11 92.71 74.35 -40.73
CA THR A 11 92.77 73.45 -39.56
C THR A 11 91.55 72.54 -39.45
N ASP A 12 90.47 72.84 -40.19
CA ASP A 12 89.19 72.13 -40.22
C ASP A 12 88.63 72.05 -41.67
N ASN A 13 87.50 71.34 -41.90
CA ASN A 13 86.78 71.23 -43.18
C ASN A 13 86.28 72.59 -43.71
N SER A 14 87.20 73.41 -44.22
CA SER A 14 86.90 74.75 -44.75
C SER A 14 86.83 74.74 -46.28
N ILE A 15 85.89 75.50 -46.81
CA ILE A 15 85.69 75.73 -48.25
C ILE A 15 86.25 77.12 -48.57
N VAL A 16 86.96 77.26 -49.68
CA VAL A 16 87.39 78.57 -50.18
C VAL A 16 86.46 78.98 -51.32
N ILE A 17 85.76 80.09 -51.15
CA ILE A 17 84.87 80.67 -52.17
C ILE A 17 85.42 82.03 -52.62
N ALA A 18 85.15 82.44 -53.85
CA ALA A 18 85.41 83.80 -54.30
C ALA A 18 84.15 84.66 -54.15
N ASP A 19 84.28 85.88 -53.64
CA ASP A 19 83.16 86.83 -53.68
C ASP A 19 82.96 87.43 -55.09
N LYS A 20 81.92 88.25 -55.26
CA LYS A 20 81.57 88.88 -56.55
C LYS A 20 82.71 89.72 -57.17
N ASN A 21 83.71 90.11 -56.38
CA ASN A 21 84.86 90.89 -56.82
C ASN A 21 86.11 90.01 -57.04
N GLY A 22 85.99 88.68 -56.94
CA GLY A 22 87.08 87.72 -57.12
C GLY A 22 87.98 87.54 -55.89
N VAL A 23 87.61 88.08 -54.73
CA VAL A 23 88.40 87.93 -53.50
C VAL A 23 88.12 86.57 -52.86
N LEU A 24 89.17 85.77 -52.64
CA LEU A 24 89.07 84.46 -51.99
C LEU A 24 88.80 84.63 -50.49
N LYS A 25 87.74 84.00 -49.99
CA LYS A 25 87.36 83.94 -48.58
C LYS A 25 87.23 82.50 -48.15
N GLN A 26 87.74 82.21 -46.96
CA GLN A 26 87.53 80.93 -46.30
C GLN A 26 86.17 80.95 -45.59
N THR A 27 85.37 79.91 -45.81
CA THR A 27 84.08 79.68 -45.16
C THR A 27 83.98 78.21 -44.74
N SER A 28 82.89 77.83 -44.10
CA SER A 28 82.57 76.43 -43.79
C SER A 28 81.31 76.01 -44.54
N ALA A 29 81.10 74.70 -44.71
CA ALA A 29 79.84 74.19 -45.23
C ALA A 29 78.64 74.64 -44.37
N LYS A 30 78.83 74.73 -43.05
CA LYS A 30 77.83 75.24 -42.10
C LYS A 30 77.47 76.70 -42.40
N ASN A 31 78.47 77.57 -42.54
CA ASN A 31 78.24 78.99 -42.83
C ASN A 31 77.56 79.18 -44.19
N LEU A 32 77.96 78.40 -45.22
CA LEU A 32 77.31 78.46 -46.53
C LEU A 32 75.82 78.07 -46.47
N ILE A 33 75.48 77.07 -45.66
CA ILE A 33 74.10 76.61 -45.50
C ILE A 33 73.32 77.62 -44.66
N GLU A 34 73.85 78.10 -43.53
CA GLU A 34 73.23 79.13 -42.68
C GLU A 34 72.99 80.42 -43.47
N ASP A 35 73.99 80.92 -44.22
CA ASP A 35 73.85 82.10 -45.08
C ASP A 35 72.76 81.90 -46.15
N ALA A 36 72.66 80.70 -46.74
CA ALA A 36 71.65 80.38 -47.75
C ALA A 36 70.23 80.28 -47.16
N VAL A 37 70.10 79.77 -45.92
CA VAL A 37 68.85 79.74 -45.15
C VAL A 37 68.43 81.18 -44.78
N GLU A 38 69.33 81.98 -44.21
CA GLU A 38 69.06 83.37 -43.79
C GLU A 38 68.72 84.29 -44.97
N ALA A 39 69.39 84.11 -46.12
CA ALA A 39 69.10 84.88 -47.32
C ALA A 39 67.76 84.49 -47.99
N GLY A 40 67.09 83.42 -47.53
CA GLY A 40 65.84 82.92 -48.13
C GLY A 40 66.03 82.34 -49.54
N ASN A 41 67.27 82.07 -49.95
CA ASN A 41 67.59 81.54 -51.28
C ASN A 41 67.36 80.02 -51.38
N LEU A 42 67.02 79.37 -50.27
CA LEU A 42 66.59 77.98 -50.22
C LEU A 42 65.06 77.94 -50.21
N GLU A 43 64.48 77.54 -51.34
CA GLU A 43 63.04 77.26 -51.43
C GLU A 43 62.73 75.94 -50.73
N ALA A 44 62.36 76.01 -49.45
CA ALA A 44 61.88 74.85 -48.72
C ALA A 44 60.46 74.49 -49.19
N LYS A 45 60.24 73.22 -49.55
CA LYS A 45 58.91 72.76 -49.95
C LYS A 45 57.96 72.79 -48.76
N ALA A 46 56.69 73.11 -49.03
CA ALA A 46 55.63 72.99 -48.04
C ALA A 46 55.39 71.52 -47.69
N LEU A 47 55.08 71.26 -46.43
CA LEU A 47 54.55 69.98 -45.98
C LEU A 47 53.04 70.06 -45.93
N THR A 48 52.36 69.17 -46.67
CA THR A 48 50.91 69.00 -46.64
C THR A 48 50.55 67.68 -46.00
N THR A 49 49.42 67.65 -45.31
CA THR A 49 48.83 66.45 -44.71
C THR A 49 47.48 66.15 -45.35
N ASP A 50 46.96 64.95 -45.11
CA ASP A 50 45.64 64.49 -45.58
C ASP A 50 44.46 65.05 -44.76
N GLY A 51 44.74 65.85 -43.72
CA GLY A 51 43.75 66.41 -42.81
C GLY A 51 43.35 65.52 -41.65
N VAL A 52 43.80 64.26 -41.64
CA VAL A 52 43.77 63.38 -40.45
C VAL A 52 44.96 63.71 -39.57
N ILE A 53 46.13 63.80 -40.19
CA ILE A 53 47.31 64.36 -39.56
C ILE A 53 47.18 65.88 -39.56
N VAL A 54 47.46 66.51 -38.42
CA VAL A 54 47.51 67.95 -38.24
C VAL A 54 48.90 68.38 -37.81
N ILE A 55 49.29 69.60 -38.18
CA ILE A 55 50.58 70.19 -37.90
C ILE A 55 50.45 71.14 -36.71
N GLY A 56 51.14 70.86 -35.60
CA GLY A 56 51.03 71.68 -34.40
C GLY A 56 51.49 70.99 -33.13
N THR A 57 51.27 71.62 -31.98
CA THR A 57 51.72 71.10 -30.68
C THR A 57 50.88 69.95 -30.15
N ASP A 58 49.61 69.84 -30.57
CA ASP A 58 48.66 68.82 -30.13
C ASP A 58 47.58 68.55 -31.19
N SER A 59 46.65 67.65 -30.85
CA SER A 59 45.55 67.21 -31.71
C SER A 59 44.47 68.26 -32.00
N THR A 60 44.47 69.42 -31.33
CA THR A 60 43.46 70.48 -31.57
C THR A 60 43.83 71.42 -32.71
N SER A 61 45.07 71.34 -33.22
CA SER A 61 45.50 72.10 -34.39
C SER A 61 44.62 71.80 -35.61
N THR A 62 44.34 72.84 -36.40
CA THR A 62 43.63 72.75 -37.68
C THR A 62 44.56 72.97 -38.88
N THR A 63 45.85 73.21 -38.63
CA THR A 63 46.85 73.47 -39.67
C THR A 63 47.20 72.16 -40.37
N VAL A 64 47.04 72.12 -41.68
CA VAL A 64 47.38 70.96 -42.54
C VAL A 64 48.50 71.26 -43.54
N LEU A 65 49.01 72.50 -43.49
CA LEU A 65 50.05 73.05 -44.34
C LEU A 65 51.10 73.75 -43.46
N ALA A 66 52.36 73.37 -43.60
CA ALA A 66 53.49 74.14 -43.07
C ALA A 66 54.40 74.60 -44.20
N ASP A 67 54.44 75.91 -44.41
CA ASP A 67 55.35 76.52 -45.36
C ASP A 67 56.79 76.42 -44.85
N ASN A 68 57.74 76.28 -45.77
CA ASN A 68 59.17 76.14 -45.47
C ASN A 68 59.54 74.99 -44.52
N SER A 69 58.72 73.93 -44.46
CA SER A 69 58.87 72.81 -43.51
C SER A 69 60.18 72.02 -43.60
N LEU A 70 60.91 72.07 -44.72
CA LEU A 70 62.17 71.32 -44.87
C LEU A 70 63.28 71.81 -43.92
N LEU A 71 63.18 73.07 -43.47
CA LEU A 71 64.20 73.75 -42.65
C LEU A 71 63.67 74.14 -41.26
N ALA A 72 62.39 73.88 -40.97
CA ALA A 72 61.73 74.20 -39.71
C ALA A 72 61.30 72.91 -38.99
N ASP A 73 61.40 72.91 -37.66
CA ASP A 73 60.87 71.81 -36.86
C ASP A 73 59.35 71.74 -36.99
N VAL A 74 58.84 70.59 -37.46
CA VAL A 74 57.41 70.34 -37.58
C VAL A 74 56.99 69.20 -36.67
N LYS A 75 55.90 69.41 -35.91
CA LYS A 75 55.25 68.39 -35.09
C LYS A 75 53.97 67.93 -35.77
N LEU A 76 53.84 66.61 -35.93
CA LEU A 76 52.67 65.96 -36.51
C LEU A 76 51.86 65.28 -35.41
N ASN A 77 50.55 65.48 -35.42
CA ASN A 77 49.60 64.85 -34.51
C ASN A 77 48.44 64.26 -35.30
N ILE A 78 47.72 63.31 -34.73
CA ILE A 78 46.40 62.93 -35.22
C ILE A 78 45.41 63.98 -34.71
N GLY A 79 44.65 64.59 -35.62
CA GLY A 79 43.67 65.60 -35.25
C GLY A 79 42.56 65.02 -34.37
N LYS A 80 42.05 65.84 -33.46
CA LYS A 80 40.97 65.46 -32.57
C LYS A 80 39.72 65.12 -33.38
N ASP A 81 39.13 63.97 -33.05
CA ASP A 81 37.92 63.43 -33.69
C ASP A 81 38.06 63.26 -35.22
N LYS A 82 39.30 63.14 -35.73
CA LYS A 82 39.59 62.91 -37.17
C LYS A 82 39.59 61.45 -37.56
N ILE A 83 39.83 60.54 -36.61
CA ILE A 83 39.68 59.10 -36.83
C ILE A 83 38.19 58.78 -36.84
N THR A 84 37.68 58.55 -38.05
CA THR A 84 36.33 58.06 -38.33
C THR A 84 36.35 56.55 -38.59
N ALA A 85 35.18 55.94 -38.74
CA ALA A 85 35.05 54.53 -39.10
C ALA A 85 35.82 54.15 -40.38
N ASP A 86 35.89 55.04 -41.37
CA ASP A 86 36.61 54.79 -42.63
C ASP A 86 38.13 54.64 -42.45
N HIS A 87 38.68 55.17 -41.36
CA HIS A 87 40.10 55.03 -41.01
C HIS A 87 40.41 53.74 -40.25
N ILE A 88 39.36 53.01 -39.82
CA ILE A 88 39.48 51.77 -39.06
C ILE A 88 39.12 50.62 -40.00
N ALA A 89 40.14 49.88 -40.46
CA ALA A 89 39.91 48.73 -41.31
C ALA A 89 39.07 47.64 -40.60
N THR A 90 38.30 46.86 -41.35
CA THR A 90 37.57 45.72 -40.79
C THR A 90 38.53 44.76 -40.08
N GLY A 91 38.26 44.48 -38.80
CA GLY A 91 39.10 43.63 -37.97
C GLY A 91 40.35 44.32 -37.38
N ALA A 92 40.53 45.64 -37.60
CA ALA A 92 41.61 46.41 -36.97
C ALA A 92 41.42 46.60 -35.45
N VAL A 93 40.19 46.42 -34.96
CA VAL A 93 39.87 46.36 -33.53
C VAL A 93 39.35 44.96 -33.24
N THR A 94 40.13 44.20 -32.48
CA THR A 94 39.84 42.85 -32.00
C THR A 94 39.45 42.89 -30.53
N SER A 95 38.95 41.77 -30.01
CA SER A 95 38.54 41.69 -28.61
C SER A 95 39.66 41.99 -27.61
N ASP A 96 40.91 41.66 -27.94
CA ASP A 96 42.06 41.90 -27.05
C ASP A 96 42.42 43.40 -26.93
N GLU A 97 42.00 44.22 -27.90
CA GLU A 97 42.20 45.68 -27.90
C GLU A 97 41.06 46.42 -27.18
N ILE A 98 39.98 45.73 -26.85
CA ILE A 98 38.84 46.25 -26.08
C ILE A 98 39.04 45.85 -24.62
N LEU A 99 39.33 46.82 -23.77
CA LEU A 99 39.52 46.57 -22.34
C LEU A 99 38.18 46.23 -21.65
N ASP A 100 38.23 45.31 -20.67
CA ASP A 100 37.05 44.93 -19.89
C ASP A 100 36.35 46.14 -19.26
N GLY A 101 35.03 46.22 -19.47
CA GLY A 101 34.18 47.27 -18.91
C GLY A 101 34.30 48.65 -19.57
N THR A 102 35.06 48.79 -20.67
CA THR A 102 35.09 50.08 -21.40
C THR A 102 33.91 50.27 -22.34
N ILE A 103 33.26 49.19 -22.77
CA ILE A 103 31.99 49.26 -23.51
C ILE A 103 30.85 49.40 -22.50
N LYS A 104 30.28 50.58 -22.45
CA LYS A 104 29.15 50.94 -21.59
C LYS A 104 27.83 50.87 -22.36
N PRO A 105 26.68 50.87 -21.68
CA PRO A 105 25.37 50.89 -22.36
C PRO A 105 25.22 52.04 -23.36
N GLU A 106 25.79 53.22 -23.08
CA GLU A 106 25.79 54.36 -24.00
C GLU A 106 26.64 54.19 -25.26
N ASP A 107 27.58 53.23 -25.28
CA ASP A 107 28.39 52.90 -26.46
C ASP A 107 27.66 51.92 -27.40
N MET A 108 26.51 51.39 -26.97
CA MET A 108 25.69 50.42 -27.70
C MET A 108 24.42 51.08 -28.23
N GLU A 109 24.05 50.76 -29.48
CA GLU A 109 22.79 51.23 -30.05
C GLU A 109 21.59 50.69 -29.23
N SER A 110 20.76 51.60 -28.71
CA SER A 110 19.56 51.23 -27.95
C SER A 110 18.44 50.79 -28.91
N ALA A 111 17.91 49.58 -28.72
CA ALA A 111 16.76 49.07 -29.47
C ALA A 111 15.39 49.37 -28.81
N GLY A 112 15.37 50.26 -27.81
CA GLY A 112 14.17 50.61 -27.04
C GLY A 112 14.06 49.87 -25.70
N GLU A 113 12.92 50.06 -25.03
CA GLU A 113 12.67 49.53 -23.68
C GLU A 113 12.58 48.00 -23.67
N SER A 114 13.12 47.38 -22.61
CA SER A 114 13.00 45.92 -22.33
C SER A 114 13.48 45.02 -23.47
N LYS A 115 14.52 45.44 -24.19
CA LYS A 115 15.22 44.61 -25.18
C LYS A 115 16.44 43.92 -24.55
N VAL A 116 16.77 42.75 -25.10
CA VAL A 116 17.97 41.98 -24.73
C VAL A 116 18.73 41.60 -25.99
N LEU A 117 20.07 41.70 -25.97
CA LEU A 117 20.87 41.14 -27.06
C LEU A 117 20.93 39.63 -26.92
N VAL A 118 20.67 38.93 -28.01
CA VAL A 118 20.86 37.49 -28.12
C VAL A 118 21.60 37.16 -29.40
N THR A 119 22.25 36.00 -29.42
CA THR A 119 22.69 35.37 -30.65
C THR A 119 21.55 34.53 -31.20
N GLY A 120 21.07 34.88 -32.40
CA GLY A 120 20.04 34.14 -33.11
C GLY A 120 20.47 32.74 -33.54
N ALA A 121 19.51 31.95 -34.03
CA ALA A 121 19.77 30.63 -34.59
C ALA A 121 20.64 30.67 -35.86
N ASP A 122 20.71 31.84 -36.52
CA ASP A 122 21.58 32.13 -37.65
C ASP A 122 23.00 32.56 -37.23
N GLY A 123 23.29 32.64 -35.93
CA GLY A 123 24.57 33.08 -35.39
C GLY A 123 24.74 34.60 -35.34
N GLN A 124 23.75 35.37 -35.78
CA GLN A 124 23.81 36.83 -35.80
C GLN A 124 23.37 37.41 -34.45
N VAL A 125 24.01 38.50 -34.03
CA VAL A 125 23.59 39.25 -32.85
C VAL A 125 22.38 40.11 -33.21
N GLN A 126 21.32 40.03 -32.41
CA GLN A 126 20.08 40.78 -32.60
C GLN A 126 19.46 41.18 -31.28
N TRP A 127 18.67 42.26 -31.30
CA TRP A 127 17.84 42.68 -30.18
C TRP A 127 16.47 42.01 -30.26
N ILE A 128 16.06 41.33 -29.19
CA ILE A 128 14.72 40.75 -29.07
C ILE A 128 13.99 41.33 -27.87
N ASP A 129 12.66 41.23 -27.87
CA ASP A 129 11.86 41.55 -26.69
C ASP A 129 12.21 40.59 -25.55
N GLN A 130 12.46 41.14 -24.35
CA GLN A 130 12.74 40.33 -23.17
C GLN A 130 11.63 39.29 -22.90
N SER A 131 10.38 39.62 -23.24
CA SER A 131 9.23 38.71 -23.11
C SER A 131 9.28 37.49 -24.05
N THR A 132 10.08 37.53 -25.11
CA THR A 132 10.28 36.40 -26.04
C THR A 132 11.37 35.44 -25.60
N LEU A 133 12.10 35.77 -24.53
CA LEU A 133 12.96 34.80 -23.86
C LEU A 133 12.06 33.76 -23.20
N ASN A 134 11.93 32.61 -23.85
CA ASN A 134 11.29 31.45 -23.26
C ASN A 134 12.16 30.99 -22.08
N ASN A 135 11.78 31.35 -20.85
CA ASN A 135 12.32 30.67 -19.68
C ASN A 135 12.08 29.17 -19.91
N LYS A 136 13.15 28.38 -19.88
CA LYS A 136 13.18 26.97 -20.33
C LYS A 136 12.16 26.05 -19.62
N ASP A 137 11.55 26.53 -18.55
CA ASP A 137 10.59 25.82 -17.72
C ASP A 137 9.15 26.13 -18.17
N THR A 138 8.72 25.52 -19.27
CA THR A 138 7.30 25.52 -19.65
C THR A 138 6.62 24.32 -19.02
N PHE A 139 5.86 24.53 -17.94
CA PHE A 139 5.02 23.48 -17.36
C PHE A 139 3.66 23.47 -18.06
N THR A 140 3.34 22.39 -18.78
CA THR A 140 2.03 22.19 -19.40
C THR A 140 1.22 21.16 -18.61
N GLY A 141 0.04 21.54 -18.13
CA GLY A 141 -0.94 20.62 -17.54
C GLY A 141 -1.99 20.21 -18.56
N ASN A 142 -2.16 18.91 -18.80
CA ASN A 142 -3.33 18.36 -19.47
C ASN A 142 -4.29 17.76 -18.45
N ALA A 143 -5.59 17.92 -18.69
CA ALA A 143 -6.64 17.43 -17.80
C ALA A 143 -6.38 15.97 -17.36
N PRO A 144 -6.57 15.66 -16.06
CA PRO A 144 -7.20 16.49 -15.03
C PRO A 144 -6.29 17.59 -14.46
N ILE A 145 -5.00 17.62 -14.79
CA ILE A 145 -4.08 18.62 -14.25
C ILE A 145 -4.21 19.90 -15.09
N SER A 146 -4.61 21.03 -14.49
CA SER A 146 -4.51 22.35 -15.10
C SER A 146 -3.44 23.16 -14.36
N ILE A 147 -2.61 23.85 -15.13
CA ILE A 147 -1.58 24.73 -14.59
C ILE A 147 -2.04 26.15 -14.93
N VAL A 148 -2.43 26.90 -13.89
CA VAL A 148 -2.88 28.28 -14.03
C VAL A 148 -1.70 29.18 -13.68
N GLU A 149 -1.32 30.02 -14.65
CA GLU A 149 -0.31 31.04 -14.44
C GLU A 149 -0.81 32.06 -13.39
N GLY A 150 -0.02 32.24 -12.33
CA GLY A 150 -0.33 33.14 -11.22
C GLY A 150 0.36 34.50 -11.32
N SER A 151 0.51 35.16 -10.16
CA SER A 151 1.10 36.49 -10.04
C SER A 151 2.62 36.48 -10.23
N THR A 152 3.20 37.64 -10.54
CA THR A 152 4.66 37.84 -10.48
C THR A 152 5.15 37.65 -9.05
N ASN A 153 6.24 36.90 -8.86
CA ASN A 153 6.82 36.65 -7.54
C ASN A 153 8.05 37.53 -7.27
N THR A 154 8.56 37.46 -6.04
CA THR A 154 9.64 38.33 -5.55
C THR A 154 11.01 38.06 -6.17
N THR A 155 11.16 36.96 -6.92
CA THR A 155 12.40 36.61 -7.63
C THR A 155 12.36 36.96 -9.12
N GLY A 156 11.28 37.61 -9.59
CA GLY A 156 11.13 38.05 -10.98
C GLY A 156 10.55 36.99 -11.92
N GLY A 157 10.05 35.87 -11.39
CA GLY A 157 9.27 34.86 -12.13
C GLY A 157 7.77 35.02 -11.92
N LYS A 158 6.98 34.01 -12.32
CA LYS A 158 5.57 33.88 -11.96
C LYS A 158 5.36 32.66 -11.08
N ASP A 159 4.45 32.77 -10.11
CA ASP A 159 3.98 31.61 -9.35
C ASP A 159 2.98 30.82 -10.19
N TYR A 160 3.02 29.49 -10.15
CA TYR A 160 2.07 28.64 -10.86
C TYR A 160 1.21 27.87 -9.86
N VAL A 161 -0.10 27.86 -10.11
CA VAL A 161 -1.03 27.03 -9.36
C VAL A 161 -1.30 25.76 -10.15
N ILE A 162 -0.90 24.62 -9.61
CA ILE A 162 -1.25 23.30 -10.17
C ILE A 162 -2.60 22.90 -9.55
N GLN A 163 -3.64 22.91 -10.36
CA GLN A 163 -4.95 22.39 -9.98
C GLN A 163 -5.10 20.98 -10.57
N ILE A 164 -5.70 20.07 -9.81
CA ILE A 164 -6.09 18.75 -10.29
C ILE A 164 -7.62 18.77 -10.27
N ALA A 165 -8.23 18.78 -11.45
CA ALA A 165 -9.67 18.62 -11.60
C ALA A 165 -10.12 17.34 -10.90
N ASP A 166 -11.26 17.41 -10.22
CA ASP A 166 -11.84 16.27 -9.53
C ASP A 166 -11.91 15.06 -10.47
N ALA A 167 -11.08 14.06 -10.20
CA ALA A 167 -11.20 12.76 -10.82
C ALA A 167 -12.44 12.09 -10.20
N ASN A 168 -13.62 12.46 -10.71
CA ASN A 168 -14.87 11.81 -10.36
C ASN A 168 -14.78 10.36 -10.86
N GLY A 169 -14.39 9.44 -9.97
CA GLY A 169 -14.33 8.00 -10.21
C GLY A 169 -15.73 7.41 -10.39
N THR A 170 -16.44 7.80 -11.43
CA THR A 170 -17.81 7.31 -11.72
C THR A 170 -17.82 5.88 -12.28
N THR A 171 -16.66 5.28 -12.58
CA THR A 171 -16.57 3.93 -13.19
C THR A 171 -15.90 2.88 -12.30
N ALA A 172 -15.35 3.23 -11.13
CA ALA A 172 -14.65 2.27 -10.27
C ALA A 172 -15.02 2.40 -8.79
N GLY A 173 -16.30 2.24 -8.44
CA GLY A 173 -16.73 1.73 -7.13
C GLY A 173 -16.28 2.44 -5.84
N VAL A 174 -15.57 3.57 -5.88
CA VAL A 174 -15.17 4.33 -4.70
C VAL A 174 -16.31 5.26 -4.29
N THR A 175 -17.18 4.71 -3.46
CA THR A 175 -18.24 5.43 -2.77
C THR A 175 -17.65 6.49 -1.83
N LYS A 176 -18.15 7.72 -1.99
CA LYS A 176 -18.01 8.94 -1.17
C LYS A 176 -16.81 9.86 -1.46
N GLN A 177 -17.18 11.03 -1.96
CA GLN A 177 -16.44 12.29 -1.87
C GLN A 177 -16.08 12.57 -0.40
N ALA A 178 -14.84 12.99 -0.15
CA ALA A 178 -14.45 13.48 1.17
C ALA A 178 -15.32 14.70 1.52
N GLU A 179 -15.74 14.80 2.78
CA GLU A 179 -16.57 15.91 3.28
C GLU A 179 -15.84 17.27 3.24
N VAL A 180 -14.52 17.23 3.11
CA VAL A 180 -13.60 18.38 2.96
C VAL A 180 -12.66 18.07 1.81
N ASP A 181 -12.31 19.09 1.03
CA ASP A 181 -11.40 18.97 -0.11
C ASP A 181 -10.10 18.26 0.28
N PRO A 182 -9.72 17.16 -0.42
CA PRO A 182 -8.48 16.47 -0.13
C PRO A 182 -7.27 17.35 -0.48
N THR A 183 -6.45 17.66 0.52
CA THR A 183 -5.19 18.36 0.32
C THR A 183 -4.03 17.37 0.20
N ILE A 184 -3.18 17.59 -0.81
CA ILE A 184 -1.86 16.95 -0.95
C ILE A 184 -0.82 17.98 -0.52
N LEU A 185 -0.11 17.70 0.57
CA LEU A 185 0.93 18.54 1.12
C LEU A 185 2.30 18.04 0.63
N PHE A 186 3.04 18.91 -0.05
CA PHE A 186 4.43 18.64 -0.44
C PHE A 186 5.35 19.31 0.57
N LYS A 187 6.09 18.52 1.34
CA LYS A 187 7.10 19.01 2.29
C LYS A 187 8.42 18.29 2.01
N ASP A 188 9.49 19.06 1.80
CA ASP A 188 10.84 18.55 1.53
C ASP A 188 10.90 17.51 0.39
N GLY A 189 10.08 17.70 -0.65
CA GLY A 189 10.01 16.81 -1.82
C GLY A 189 9.18 15.54 -1.62
N VAL A 190 8.54 15.35 -0.47
CA VAL A 190 7.65 14.22 -0.20
C VAL A 190 6.20 14.66 -0.29
N ALA A 191 5.43 14.01 -1.17
CA ALA A 191 3.99 14.18 -1.26
C ALA A 191 3.30 13.40 -0.13
N SER A 192 2.51 14.08 0.68
CA SER A 192 1.67 13.47 1.71
C SER A 192 0.22 13.88 1.49
N VAL A 193 -0.71 12.93 1.53
CA VAL A 193 -2.14 13.22 1.54
C VAL A 193 -2.54 13.49 2.98
N ASN A 194 -3.32 14.55 3.25
CA ASN A 194 -3.80 14.79 4.60
C ASN A 194 -4.57 13.54 5.12
N VAL A 195 -4.00 12.91 6.15
CA VAL A 195 -4.45 11.62 6.70
C VAL A 195 -5.89 11.68 7.19
N GLU A 196 -6.36 12.88 7.55
CA GLU A 196 -7.73 13.16 8.00
C GLU A 196 -8.79 12.78 6.94
N ASN A 197 -8.42 12.79 5.65
CA ASN A 197 -9.30 12.40 4.53
C ASN A 197 -9.27 10.90 4.19
N ILE A 198 -8.27 10.16 4.68
CA ILE A 198 -8.17 8.70 4.50
C ILE A 198 -8.96 7.97 5.61
N ALA A 199 -8.99 8.55 6.82
CA ALA A 199 -9.62 7.92 7.98
C ALA A 199 -11.16 7.81 7.89
N LYS A 200 -11.83 8.64 7.08
CA LYS A 200 -13.31 8.67 7.00
C LYS A 200 -13.91 7.74 5.93
N THR A 201 -13.13 7.21 4.98
CA THR A 201 -13.68 6.60 3.74
C THR A 201 -13.57 5.07 3.67
N GLN A 202 -12.90 4.38 4.59
CA GLN A 202 -12.60 2.94 4.40
C GLN A 202 -13.22 1.96 5.42
N GLY A 203 -13.95 2.43 6.43
CA GLY A 203 -14.64 1.53 7.37
C GLY A 203 -16.15 1.60 7.20
N LYS A 204 -16.77 0.65 6.49
CA LYS A 204 -18.18 0.34 6.78
C LYS A 204 -18.21 -0.43 8.10
N ALA A 205 -19.11 -0.07 9.00
CA ALA A 205 -19.35 -0.81 10.22
C ALA A 205 -19.57 -2.30 9.89
N LEU A 206 -18.85 -3.19 10.56
CA LEU A 206 -19.06 -4.63 10.45
C LEU A 206 -20.28 -4.99 11.30
N THR A 207 -21.47 -4.97 10.69
CA THR A 207 -22.70 -5.38 11.37
C THR A 207 -22.78 -6.91 11.33
N SER A 208 -22.46 -7.58 12.44
CA SER A 208 -22.82 -8.98 12.64
C SER A 208 -23.48 -9.14 14.01
N GLY A 209 -24.51 -9.99 14.09
CA GLY A 209 -25.20 -10.28 15.35
C GLY A 209 -24.40 -11.14 16.34
N SER A 210 -23.28 -11.74 15.91
CA SER A 210 -22.57 -12.78 16.67
C SER A 210 -21.11 -12.43 17.00
N ILE A 211 -20.59 -11.31 16.48
CA ILE A 211 -19.19 -10.91 16.63
C ILE A 211 -19.15 -9.53 17.28
N SER A 212 -18.53 -9.43 18.46
CA SER A 212 -18.28 -8.17 19.16
C SER A 212 -16.91 -7.62 18.73
N VAL A 213 -16.86 -6.38 18.24
CA VAL A 213 -15.61 -5.71 17.84
C VAL A 213 -15.19 -4.75 18.97
N ILE A 214 -14.14 -5.11 19.70
CA ILE A 214 -13.57 -4.26 20.77
C ILE A 214 -12.65 -3.23 20.11
N GLY A 215 -13.23 -2.12 19.64
CA GLY A 215 -12.49 -1.04 18.96
C GLY A 215 -13.29 0.22 18.66
N GLY A 216 -14.62 0.19 18.83
CA GLY A 216 -15.50 1.34 18.61
C GLY A 216 -15.89 1.56 17.13
N GLU A 217 -16.82 2.48 16.88
CA GLU A 217 -17.47 2.76 15.58
C GLU A 217 -16.51 3.17 14.43
N LYS A 218 -15.22 3.38 14.72
CA LYS A 218 -14.21 3.88 13.77
C LYS A 218 -12.95 3.00 13.69
N ALA A 219 -12.97 1.80 14.28
CA ALA A 219 -11.80 0.92 14.21
C ALA A 219 -11.58 0.41 12.79
N LEU A 220 -10.45 0.80 12.18
CA LEU A 220 -9.86 -0.02 11.12
C LEU A 220 -9.36 -1.30 11.79
N LEU A 221 -9.71 -2.46 11.25
CA LEU A 221 -9.26 -3.74 11.78
C LEU A 221 -7.79 -3.99 11.41
N ASP A 222 -6.89 -3.13 11.87
CA ASP A 222 -5.45 -3.38 11.79
C ASP A 222 -5.04 -4.25 12.99
N ALA A 223 -4.37 -5.36 12.72
CA ALA A 223 -4.00 -6.37 13.72
C ALA A 223 -5.16 -6.87 14.63
N THR A 224 -6.40 -6.91 14.13
CA THR A 224 -7.55 -7.38 14.95
C THR A 224 -7.66 -8.90 14.95
N THR A 225 -7.76 -9.47 16.15
CA THR A 225 -8.18 -10.87 16.34
C THR A 225 -9.69 -10.92 16.53
N ILE A 226 -10.38 -11.67 15.67
CA ILE A 226 -11.81 -11.92 15.80
C ILE A 226 -11.98 -13.28 16.49
N GLU A 227 -12.43 -13.26 17.74
CA GLU A 227 -12.70 -14.45 18.54
C GLU A 227 -14.17 -14.47 18.94
N VAL A 228 -14.80 -15.64 18.85
CA VAL A 228 -16.08 -15.89 19.53
C VAL A 228 -15.73 -16.23 20.97
N THR A 229 -15.84 -15.25 21.88
CA THR A 229 -15.53 -15.46 23.30
C THR A 229 -16.33 -16.66 23.82
N GLY A 230 -15.66 -17.56 24.54
CA GLY A 230 -16.31 -18.71 25.16
C GLY A 230 -17.40 -18.31 26.17
N GLY A 231 -18.29 -19.25 26.48
CA GLY A 231 -19.33 -19.07 27.50
C GLY A 231 -18.76 -18.73 28.88
N LYS A 232 -19.62 -18.21 29.76
CA LYS A 232 -19.21 -17.74 31.10
C LYS A 232 -18.84 -18.89 32.03
N ASN A 233 -19.37 -20.10 31.79
CA ASN A 233 -19.11 -21.27 32.60
C ASN A 233 -18.32 -22.32 31.81
N LYS A 234 -17.53 -23.12 32.54
CA LYS A 234 -16.83 -24.27 31.96
C LYS A 234 -17.85 -25.25 31.39
N GLY A 235 -17.71 -25.55 30.09
CA GLY A 235 -18.55 -26.53 29.40
C GLY A 235 -19.85 -25.98 28.83
N ASP A 236 -20.05 -24.65 28.84
CA ASP A 236 -21.13 -24.02 28.08
C ASP A 236 -21.06 -24.43 26.60
N VAL A 237 -22.22 -24.60 25.96
CA VAL A 237 -22.34 -24.99 24.55
C VAL A 237 -23.04 -23.87 23.80
N LEU A 238 -22.54 -23.54 22.61
CA LEU A 238 -23.16 -22.53 21.75
C LEU A 238 -24.33 -23.16 21.02
N VAL A 239 -25.53 -22.63 21.26
CA VAL A 239 -26.79 -23.14 20.69
C VAL A 239 -27.46 -22.04 19.87
N THR A 240 -28.09 -22.43 18.77
CA THR A 240 -28.97 -21.54 17.98
C THR A 240 -30.37 -21.58 18.58
N THR A 241 -30.91 -20.40 18.91
CA THR A 241 -32.27 -20.28 19.47
C THR A 241 -33.31 -20.21 18.36
N ASP A 242 -34.59 -20.27 18.73
CA ASP A 242 -35.73 -20.02 17.84
C ASP A 242 -35.99 -18.52 17.61
N VAL A 243 -35.19 -17.64 18.22
CA VAL A 243 -35.29 -16.19 18.09
C VAL A 243 -34.50 -15.71 16.88
N THR A 244 -35.12 -14.91 16.02
CA THR A 244 -34.47 -14.33 14.84
C THR A 244 -33.64 -13.09 15.18
N LEU A 245 -32.49 -12.95 14.51
CA LEU A 245 -31.63 -11.78 14.62
C LEU A 245 -32.33 -10.57 13.99
N LYS A 246 -32.40 -9.46 14.74
CA LYS A 246 -32.99 -8.20 14.27
C LYS A 246 -31.92 -7.21 13.81
N GLY A 247 -32.15 -6.58 12.66
CA GLY A 247 -31.34 -5.47 12.16
C GLY A 247 -31.60 -4.17 12.93
N ALA A 248 -30.83 -3.13 12.64
CA ALA A 248 -31.00 -1.80 13.24
C ALA A 248 -32.37 -1.16 12.95
N ASP A 249 -33.05 -1.63 11.91
CA ASP A 249 -34.41 -1.23 11.51
C ASP A 249 -35.51 -2.06 12.22
N GLY A 250 -35.13 -2.98 13.11
CA GLY A 250 -36.05 -3.84 13.86
C GLY A 250 -36.62 -5.01 13.05
N LYS A 251 -36.20 -5.22 11.80
CA LYS A 251 -36.65 -6.33 10.96
C LYS A 251 -35.74 -7.53 11.07
N ASP A 252 -36.22 -8.70 10.66
CA ASP A 252 -35.40 -9.92 10.61
C ASP A 252 -34.26 -9.76 9.61
N VAL A 253 -33.05 -10.13 10.03
CA VAL A 253 -31.91 -10.27 9.14
C VAL A 253 -32.13 -11.51 8.30
N ILE A 254 -32.17 -11.32 6.98
CA ILE A 254 -32.33 -12.40 6.01
C ILE A 254 -30.95 -12.79 5.47
N GLY A 255 -30.64 -14.08 5.55
CA GLY A 255 -29.40 -14.67 5.04
C GLY A 255 -29.37 -14.74 3.51
N ALA A 256 -28.21 -15.09 2.96
CA ALA A 256 -28.03 -15.22 1.51
C ALA A 256 -28.92 -16.32 0.86
N ASP A 257 -29.41 -17.25 1.68
CA ASP A 257 -30.35 -18.31 1.29
C ASP A 257 -31.83 -17.88 1.40
N ASN A 258 -32.09 -16.60 1.65
CA ASN A 258 -33.40 -16.00 1.79
C ASN A 258 -34.22 -16.51 3.00
N LYS A 259 -33.54 -16.98 4.05
CA LYS A 259 -34.15 -17.39 5.33
C LYS A 259 -33.76 -16.45 6.48
N PRO A 260 -34.55 -16.36 7.56
CA PRO A 260 -34.16 -15.63 8.75
C PRO A 260 -32.89 -16.19 9.39
N VAL A 261 -31.99 -15.30 9.80
CA VAL A 261 -30.83 -15.65 10.63
C VAL A 261 -31.29 -15.73 12.08
N TYR A 262 -30.90 -16.77 12.81
CA TYR A 262 -31.26 -16.97 14.22
C TYR A 262 -30.14 -16.52 15.17
N ILE A 263 -30.51 -16.15 16.39
CA ILE A 263 -29.57 -15.76 17.46
C ILE A 263 -28.85 -17.00 17.98
N THR A 264 -27.56 -16.84 18.30
CA THR A 264 -26.78 -17.85 19.01
C THR A 264 -26.49 -17.37 20.42
N GLU A 265 -26.63 -18.25 21.40
CA GLU A 265 -26.31 -17.98 22.80
C GLU A 265 -25.54 -19.14 23.44
N TRP A 266 -24.70 -18.81 24.42
CA TRP A 266 -24.03 -19.82 25.24
C TRP A 266 -25.01 -20.30 26.31
N VAL A 267 -25.31 -21.60 26.28
CA VAL A 267 -26.24 -22.24 27.21
C VAL A 267 -25.49 -23.25 28.06
N ASN A 268 -25.86 -23.33 29.35
CA ASN A 268 -25.40 -24.40 30.21
C ASN A 268 -26.07 -25.72 29.78
N PRO A 269 -25.31 -26.79 29.47
CA PRO A 269 -25.90 -28.07 29.03
C PRO A 269 -26.97 -28.63 29.97
N LYS A 270 -26.89 -28.31 31.28
CA LYS A 270 -27.89 -28.70 32.28
C LYS A 270 -29.30 -28.19 31.96
N ASP A 271 -29.39 -26.98 31.38
CA ASP A 271 -30.65 -26.32 31.07
C ASP A 271 -31.18 -26.74 29.68
N PHE A 272 -30.29 -27.20 28.80
CA PHE A 272 -30.62 -27.60 27.43
C PHE A 272 -31.05 -29.08 27.32
N VAL A 273 -30.28 -30.00 27.89
CA VAL A 273 -30.46 -31.44 27.60
C VAL A 273 -31.78 -31.99 28.13
N SER A 274 -32.27 -31.53 29.30
CA SER A 274 -33.55 -32.00 29.86
C SER A 274 -34.79 -31.51 29.10
N GLY A 275 -34.67 -30.45 28.30
CA GLY A 275 -35.79 -29.87 27.54
C GLY A 275 -35.84 -30.30 26.08
N THR A 276 -34.69 -30.59 25.46
CA THR A 276 -34.59 -30.74 24.00
C THR A 276 -34.30 -32.16 23.54
N VAL A 277 -33.63 -32.98 24.37
CA VAL A 277 -33.30 -34.37 24.00
C VAL A 277 -34.44 -35.29 24.41
N THR A 278 -35.15 -35.86 23.43
CA THR A 278 -36.20 -36.85 23.69
C THR A 278 -35.59 -38.24 23.79
N ALA A 279 -35.60 -38.83 24.98
CA ALA A 279 -35.39 -40.27 25.13
C ALA A 279 -36.67 -41.02 24.79
N LYS A 280 -36.55 -42.12 24.05
CA LYS A 280 -37.67 -42.99 23.65
C LYS A 280 -37.31 -44.44 23.93
N ASN A 281 -38.33 -45.29 23.89
CA ASN A 281 -38.18 -46.74 23.87
C ASN A 281 -37.32 -47.30 25.02
N GLY A 282 -37.81 -47.19 26.26
CA GLY A 282 -37.16 -47.77 27.45
C GLY A 282 -36.19 -46.84 28.19
N ILE A 283 -35.71 -45.77 27.53
CA ILE A 283 -34.83 -44.77 28.13
C ILE A 283 -35.64 -43.57 28.63
N THR A 284 -35.25 -43.01 29.77
CA THR A 284 -35.71 -41.71 30.28
C THR A 284 -34.52 -40.77 30.45
N VAL A 285 -34.75 -39.47 30.27
CA VAL A 285 -33.82 -38.41 30.66
C VAL A 285 -34.34 -37.81 31.96
N VAL A 286 -33.51 -37.77 32.99
CA VAL A 286 -33.81 -37.11 34.27
C VAL A 286 -32.66 -36.19 34.64
N ASN A 287 -32.91 -35.19 35.48
CA ASN A 287 -31.82 -34.43 36.08
C ASN A 287 -31.45 -35.02 37.44
N ASP A 288 -30.16 -35.14 37.71
CA ASP A 288 -29.65 -35.51 39.03
C ASP A 288 -29.85 -34.38 40.06
N LYS A 289 -29.40 -34.60 41.30
CA LYS A 289 -29.54 -33.60 42.37
C LYS A 289 -28.72 -32.33 42.12
N ASP A 290 -27.70 -32.41 41.26
CA ASP A 290 -26.81 -31.32 40.88
C ASP A 290 -27.25 -30.67 39.55
N GLY A 291 -28.38 -31.11 38.97
CA GLY A 291 -28.94 -30.62 37.72
C GLY A 291 -28.29 -31.16 36.44
N ASN A 292 -27.37 -32.15 36.51
CA ASN A 292 -26.84 -32.78 35.31
C ASN A 292 -27.88 -33.73 34.71
N SER A 293 -27.96 -33.81 33.39
CA SER A 293 -28.82 -34.79 32.73
C SER A 293 -28.24 -36.20 32.79
N GLU A 294 -29.05 -37.13 33.27
CA GLU A 294 -28.78 -38.56 33.36
C GLU A 294 -29.73 -39.34 32.45
N PHE A 295 -29.17 -40.26 31.66
CA PHE A 295 -29.93 -41.22 30.87
C PHE A 295 -30.13 -42.51 31.68
N LYS A 296 -31.38 -42.89 31.92
CA LYS A 296 -31.73 -44.06 32.73
C LYS A 296 -32.60 -45.04 31.96
N LEU A 297 -32.47 -46.31 32.31
CA LEU A 297 -33.46 -47.33 31.98
C LEU A 297 -34.68 -47.14 32.91
N GLY A 298 -35.89 -47.35 32.38
CA GLY A 298 -37.13 -47.27 33.17
C GLY A 298 -38.32 -46.60 32.47
N GLY A 299 -38.15 -46.19 31.20
CA GLY A 299 -39.26 -45.72 30.37
C GLY A 299 -40.07 -46.89 29.80
N ALA A 300 -41.23 -46.58 29.21
CA ALA A 300 -41.98 -47.58 28.45
C ALA A 300 -41.23 -47.94 27.15
N LEU A 301 -41.20 -49.22 26.80
CA LEU A 301 -40.84 -49.67 25.47
C LEU A 301 -42.02 -49.37 24.54
N THR A 302 -41.82 -48.47 23.58
CA THR A 302 -42.84 -48.10 22.59
C THR A 302 -42.71 -48.93 21.32
N GLU A 303 -41.59 -49.61 21.15
CA GLU A 303 -41.26 -50.46 20.00
C GLU A 303 -40.62 -51.77 20.49
N ALA A 304 -40.71 -52.82 19.68
CA ALA A 304 -40.07 -54.09 19.99
C ALA A 304 -38.56 -53.90 20.10
N THR A 305 -37.98 -54.28 21.25
CA THR A 305 -36.58 -54.02 21.56
C THR A 305 -35.88 -55.31 21.94
N VAL A 306 -34.71 -55.55 21.34
CA VAL A 306 -33.85 -56.68 21.64
C VAL A 306 -32.56 -56.16 22.27
N ILE A 307 -32.21 -56.69 23.44
CA ILE A 307 -30.88 -56.49 24.03
C ILE A 307 -30.01 -57.67 23.55
N ASP A 308 -29.23 -57.46 22.49
CA ASP A 308 -28.29 -58.46 21.96
C ASP A 308 -26.95 -58.37 22.71
N THR A 309 -26.67 -59.37 23.54
CA THR A 309 -25.43 -59.43 24.33
C THR A 309 -24.27 -60.03 23.54
N LYS A 310 -24.55 -60.70 22.40
CA LYS A 310 -23.59 -61.51 21.65
C LYS A 310 -22.82 -62.46 22.59
N GLU A 311 -21.50 -62.35 22.62
CA GLU A 311 -20.60 -63.16 23.46
C GLU A 311 -20.52 -62.67 24.92
N ASN A 312 -21.20 -61.58 25.26
CA ASN A 312 -21.19 -61.02 26.62
C ASN A 312 -22.40 -61.51 27.43
N THR A 313 -22.31 -61.39 28.75
CA THR A 313 -23.38 -61.75 29.68
C THR A 313 -24.22 -60.52 30.06
N LEU A 314 -25.55 -60.62 29.98
CA LEU A 314 -26.46 -59.67 30.64
C LEU A 314 -26.75 -60.16 32.06
N ALA A 315 -26.20 -59.48 33.07
CA ALA A 315 -26.47 -59.75 34.47
C ALA A 315 -27.38 -58.67 35.07
N ILE A 316 -28.51 -59.07 35.65
CA ILE A 316 -29.35 -58.19 36.48
C ILE A 316 -28.93 -58.43 37.94
N ALA A 317 -28.08 -57.55 38.46
CA ALA A 317 -27.62 -57.61 39.85
C ALA A 317 -28.70 -57.07 40.81
N ASN A 318 -28.66 -57.51 42.07
CA ASN A 318 -29.60 -57.08 43.12
C ASN A 318 -31.07 -57.29 42.76
N MET A 319 -31.41 -58.38 42.05
CA MET A 319 -32.78 -58.90 42.17
C MET A 319 -32.99 -59.17 43.65
N ASP A 320 -33.86 -58.39 44.32
CA ASP A 320 -34.07 -58.49 45.76
C ASP A 320 -34.19 -59.98 46.14
N SER A 321 -33.40 -60.39 47.14
CA SER A 321 -33.53 -61.73 47.69
C SER A 321 -35.00 -61.90 48.05
N VAL A 322 -35.68 -62.82 47.37
CA VAL A 322 -37.10 -63.09 47.58
C VAL A 322 -37.32 -63.34 49.07
N GLU A 323 -37.84 -62.35 49.80
CA GLU A 323 -38.06 -62.48 51.24
C GLU A 323 -39.16 -63.53 51.46
N LYS A 324 -38.82 -64.59 52.19
CA LYS A 324 -39.74 -65.67 52.54
C LYS A 324 -40.94 -65.09 53.30
N GLY A 325 -42.10 -64.98 52.64
CA GLY A 325 -43.34 -64.49 53.23
C GLY A 325 -43.98 -63.25 52.59
N LYS A 326 -43.30 -62.56 51.66
CA LYS A 326 -43.93 -61.49 50.83
C LYS A 326 -44.30 -61.94 49.41
N VAL A 327 -44.27 -63.25 49.20
CA VAL A 327 -44.45 -63.90 47.91
C VAL A 327 -45.92 -64.26 47.73
N LEU A 328 -46.61 -63.59 46.80
CA LEU A 328 -47.97 -63.96 46.40
C LEU A 328 -47.90 -65.16 45.45
N GLU A 329 -48.04 -66.37 46.01
CA GLU A 329 -48.35 -67.68 45.41
C GLU A 329 -47.50 -68.22 44.23
N ASN A 330 -46.92 -67.43 43.32
CA ASN A 330 -46.22 -67.89 42.11
C ASN A 330 -44.94 -67.08 41.80
N ASN A 331 -43.75 -67.70 41.89
CA ASN A 331 -42.47 -66.97 41.88
C ASN A 331 -41.34 -67.54 41.01
N LEU A 332 -41.61 -68.45 40.07
CA LEU A 332 -40.59 -68.80 39.07
C LEU A 332 -40.70 -67.86 37.88
N VAL A 333 -39.61 -67.19 37.50
CA VAL A 333 -39.52 -66.48 36.23
C VAL A 333 -38.78 -67.39 35.26
N ILE A 334 -39.44 -67.81 34.19
CA ILE A 334 -38.85 -68.61 33.11
C ILE A 334 -38.90 -67.81 31.81
N ALA A 335 -37.87 -67.93 30.96
CA ALA A 335 -37.95 -67.44 29.59
C ALA A 335 -38.69 -68.48 28.74
N ASP A 336 -39.65 -68.06 27.93
CA ASP A 336 -40.21 -68.94 26.91
C ASP A 336 -39.25 -69.12 25.71
N ALA A 337 -39.66 -69.92 24.72
CA ALA A 337 -38.85 -70.20 23.53
C ALA A 337 -38.51 -68.95 22.69
N ASN A 338 -39.22 -67.84 22.90
CA ASN A 338 -38.98 -66.55 22.25
C ASN A 338 -38.19 -65.59 23.15
N GLY A 339 -37.68 -66.07 24.30
CA GLY A 339 -36.91 -65.25 25.25
C GLY A 339 -37.76 -64.32 26.12
N VAL A 340 -39.09 -64.46 26.12
CA VAL A 340 -39.97 -63.63 26.95
C VAL A 340 -40.02 -64.19 28.37
N LEU A 341 -39.63 -63.38 29.35
CA LEU A 341 -39.74 -63.74 30.77
C LEU A 341 -41.21 -63.79 31.20
N LYS A 342 -41.65 -64.96 31.66
CA LYS A 342 -43.00 -65.22 32.18
C LYS A 342 -42.92 -65.66 33.63
N GLN A 343 -43.89 -65.20 34.42
CA GLN A 343 -44.10 -65.71 35.77
C GLN A 343 -44.84 -67.05 35.70
N THR A 344 -44.37 -68.02 36.45
CA THR A 344 -44.96 -69.36 36.60
C THR A 344 -44.87 -69.81 38.06
N SER A 345 -45.50 -70.94 38.36
CA SER A 345 -45.52 -71.55 39.69
C SER A 345 -44.92 -72.94 39.64
N ALA A 346 -44.43 -73.43 40.79
CA ALA A 346 -43.98 -74.82 40.89
C ALA A 346 -45.11 -75.81 40.54
N LYS A 347 -46.36 -75.45 40.88
CA LYS A 347 -47.56 -76.21 40.51
C LYS A 347 -47.74 -76.28 39.00
N ASN A 348 -47.69 -75.16 38.29
CA ASN A 348 -47.85 -75.11 36.83
C ASN A 348 -46.73 -75.90 36.13
N LEU A 349 -45.49 -75.80 36.62
CA LEU A 349 -44.35 -76.52 36.06
C LEU A 349 -44.49 -78.05 36.19
N ILE A 350 -45.14 -78.51 37.26
CA ILE A 350 -45.38 -79.94 37.52
C ILE A 350 -46.65 -80.41 36.79
N GLU A 351 -47.74 -79.63 36.80
CA GLU A 351 -49.00 -79.97 36.13
C GLU A 351 -48.84 -80.14 34.62
N ASP A 352 -48.07 -79.28 33.94
CA ASP A 352 -47.83 -79.41 32.50
C ASP A 352 -47.10 -80.73 32.17
N VAL A 353 -46.08 -81.10 32.94
CA VAL A 353 -45.30 -82.33 32.72
C VAL A 353 -46.13 -83.59 33.05
N ILE A 354 -47.00 -83.51 34.07
CA ILE A 354 -47.95 -84.57 34.39
C ILE A 354 -48.99 -84.74 33.29
N THR A 355 -49.56 -83.63 32.79
CA THR A 355 -50.62 -83.66 31.75
C THR A 355 -50.07 -84.16 30.42
N ASP A 356 -48.84 -83.78 30.07
CA ASP A 356 -48.13 -84.27 28.89
C ASP A 356 -47.70 -85.74 28.99
N GLY A 357 -47.84 -86.38 30.15
CA GLY A 357 -47.46 -87.79 30.38
C GLY A 357 -45.94 -88.05 30.28
N LYS A 358 -45.11 -87.00 30.35
CA LYS A 358 -43.64 -87.07 30.18
C LYS A 358 -42.89 -87.29 31.50
N LEU A 359 -43.59 -87.38 32.62
CA LEU A 359 -42.98 -87.61 33.93
C LEU A 359 -42.72 -89.11 34.14
N GLU A 360 -41.50 -89.56 33.89
CA GLU A 360 -41.08 -90.93 34.25
C GLU A 360 -40.67 -91.00 35.72
N ALA A 361 -41.50 -91.62 36.56
CA ALA A 361 -41.12 -91.94 37.93
C ALA A 361 -40.23 -93.21 37.92
N LYS A 362 -38.91 -93.04 38.07
CA LYS A 362 -37.95 -94.15 37.92
C LYS A 362 -38.08 -95.26 38.96
N ASP A 363 -38.39 -94.93 40.22
CA ASP A 363 -38.49 -95.92 41.29
C ASP A 363 -39.61 -95.54 42.28
N LEU A 364 -40.81 -96.09 42.10
CA LEU A 364 -41.85 -96.06 43.13
C LEU A 364 -41.63 -97.23 44.09
N THR A 365 -41.05 -96.98 45.26
CA THR A 365 -41.01 -97.95 46.36
C THR A 365 -42.18 -97.70 47.32
N SER A 366 -43.17 -98.59 47.37
CA SER A 366 -44.21 -98.56 48.41
C SER A 366 -44.49 -99.95 48.98
N GLN A 367 -44.88 -100.01 50.26
CA GLN A 367 -45.28 -101.27 50.92
C GLN A 367 -46.62 -101.81 50.39
N SER A 368 -47.47 -100.93 49.86
CA SER A 368 -48.70 -101.26 49.15
C SER A 368 -48.99 -100.17 48.11
N ILE A 369 -49.41 -100.56 46.92
CA ILE A 369 -49.84 -99.63 45.86
C ILE A 369 -51.37 -99.66 45.83
N ILE A 370 -52.01 -98.57 46.23
CA ILE A 370 -53.47 -98.40 46.12
C ILE A 370 -53.72 -97.38 45.01
N VAL A 371 -54.12 -97.86 43.83
CA VAL A 371 -54.53 -96.98 42.72
C VAL A 371 -56.01 -96.63 42.90
N LYS A 372 -56.29 -95.41 43.34
CA LYS A 372 -57.65 -94.85 43.28
C LYS A 372 -57.76 -94.03 42.00
N GLY A 373 -58.43 -94.57 40.99
CA GLY A 373 -58.68 -93.86 39.74
C GLY A 373 -59.53 -92.63 39.99
N GLY A 374 -58.97 -91.46 39.71
CA GLY A 374 -59.68 -90.19 39.64
C GLY A 374 -59.07 -89.34 38.53
N ASP A 375 -59.79 -88.34 38.05
CA ASP A 375 -59.48 -87.60 36.80
C ASP A 375 -58.08 -86.96 36.77
N ASN A 376 -57.46 -86.79 37.94
CA ASN A 376 -56.13 -86.19 38.15
C ASN A 376 -55.06 -87.16 38.69
N SER A 377 -55.25 -88.48 38.59
CA SER A 377 -54.23 -89.46 39.01
C SER A 377 -53.00 -89.43 38.10
N LEU A 378 -51.80 -89.54 38.69
CA LEU A 378 -50.50 -89.59 37.99
C LEU A 378 -50.34 -90.85 37.11
N LEU A 379 -51.07 -91.90 37.46
CA LEU A 379 -51.03 -93.22 36.84
C LEU A 379 -52.30 -93.38 35.97
N LYS A 380 -52.31 -92.75 34.79
CA LYS A 380 -53.32 -93.01 33.74
C LYS A 380 -52.85 -94.21 32.91
N ASP A 381 -53.75 -95.14 32.58
CA ASP A 381 -53.49 -96.31 31.73
C ASP A 381 -52.27 -97.16 32.14
N THR A 382 -52.04 -97.33 33.45
CA THR A 382 -50.93 -98.14 33.95
C THR A 382 -51.26 -99.63 33.89
N ASN A 383 -50.51 -100.37 33.07
CA ASN A 383 -50.56 -101.82 33.03
C ASN A 383 -49.73 -102.39 34.19
N LEU A 384 -50.39 -102.81 35.27
CA LEU A 384 -49.73 -103.42 36.41
C LEU A 384 -49.55 -104.93 36.15
N GLU A 385 -48.41 -105.31 35.59
CA GLU A 385 -48.11 -106.73 35.33
C GLU A 385 -47.60 -107.38 36.62
N ILE A 386 -48.50 -108.05 37.35
CA ILE A 386 -48.12 -108.89 38.49
C ILE A 386 -47.86 -110.30 37.95
N LYS A 387 -46.59 -110.68 37.81
CA LYS A 387 -46.23 -112.03 37.37
C LYS A 387 -46.53 -113.03 38.48
N GLY A 388 -47.42 -113.98 38.19
CA GLY A 388 -47.71 -115.12 39.06
C GLY A 388 -46.47 -116.00 39.26
N GLY A 389 -46.46 -116.76 40.36
CA GLY A 389 -45.40 -117.70 40.67
C GLY A 389 -45.13 -118.68 39.53
N THR A 390 -43.87 -119.06 39.36
CA THR A 390 -43.39 -119.84 38.20
C THR A 390 -43.81 -121.32 38.23
N SER A 391 -44.68 -121.73 39.14
CA SER A 391 -45.09 -123.13 39.33
C SER A 391 -46.58 -123.29 39.65
N GLU A 392 -47.15 -124.38 39.15
CA GLU A 392 -48.57 -124.73 39.31
C GLU A 392 -48.91 -124.93 40.81
N GLY A 393 -49.94 -124.24 41.29
CA GLY A 393 -50.35 -124.25 42.70
C GLY A 393 -49.80 -123.12 43.58
N GLN A 394 -48.96 -122.22 43.06
CA GLN A 394 -48.57 -121.01 43.79
C GLN A 394 -49.70 -119.98 43.75
N VAL A 395 -50.25 -119.65 44.93
CA VAL A 395 -51.21 -118.54 45.09
C VAL A 395 -50.41 -117.27 45.36
N LEU A 396 -50.72 -116.20 44.63
CA LEU A 396 -50.27 -114.85 44.94
C LEU A 396 -50.93 -114.43 46.27
N VAL A 397 -50.14 -114.28 47.33
CA VAL A 397 -50.62 -113.83 48.64
C VAL A 397 -50.29 -112.36 48.83
#